data_AF-A0A399SGP0-F1
#
_entry.id   AF-A0A399SGP0-F1
#
_cell.length_a   1.000
_cell.length_b   1.000
_cell.length_c   1.000
_cell.angle_alpha   90.00
_cell.angle_beta   90.00
_cell.angle_gamma   90.00
#
_symmetry.space_group_name_H-M   'P 1'
#
loop_
_entity.id
_entity.type
_entity.pdbx_description
1 polymer ?
#
loop_
_entity_poly.entity_id
_entity_poly.type
_entity_poly.pdbx_seq_one_letter_code
_entity_poly.pdbx_strand_id
1 'polypeptide(L)'
;MFGLSDLPKFFLAFFLVLPLISLVHEAGHVFFAWLMGGKNIRVSVGTGKLLFRLGMLEVRQYYFWYGFCSFDNLKRNERFANILIFSGGTLFNAITALLVVYLIESKRLEPGLLTYQFTYFSLYYIFFALLPMPYPDGNASDGKFILDLIRHKTIPGERVYRLSYNETKKRWCLLDQEDKELHALEEAGEALKKAREQAMLSRPSRLLHHKPNGQVEEHNFPRIPQ
;
A
#
# COMPACT_ATOMS: atom_id res chain seq x y z
N MET A 1 -6.42 -12.28 35.79
CA MET A 1 -5.73 -11.06 36.24
C MET A 1 -4.31 -11.12 35.71
N PHE A 2 -3.81 -10.04 35.10
CA PHE A 2 -2.49 -10.00 34.48
C PHE A 2 -1.42 -9.99 35.58
N GLY A 3 -0.53 -10.98 35.61
CA GLY A 3 0.56 -11.09 36.58
C GLY A 3 1.92 -10.72 35.98
N LEU A 4 2.93 -10.50 36.83
CA LEU A 4 4.31 -10.29 36.36
C LEU A 4 4.86 -11.49 35.58
N SER A 5 4.35 -12.69 35.84
CA SER A 5 4.65 -13.92 35.09
C SER A 5 4.08 -13.93 33.67
N ASP A 6 3.18 -13.01 33.32
CA ASP A 6 2.64 -12.86 31.97
C ASP A 6 3.47 -11.90 31.11
N LEU A 7 4.42 -11.16 31.70
CA LEU A 7 5.30 -10.27 30.95
C LEU A 7 6.06 -10.99 29.82
N PRO A 8 6.68 -12.17 30.03
CA PRO A 8 7.34 -12.90 28.93
C PRO A 8 6.37 -13.28 27.79
N LYS A 9 5.12 -13.62 28.12
CA LYS A 9 4.07 -13.93 27.14
C LYS A 9 3.67 -12.71 26.33
N PHE A 10 3.70 -11.54 26.95
CA PHE A 10 3.46 -10.25 26.30
C PHE A 10 4.62 -9.86 25.37
N PHE A 11 5.88 -10.03 25.80
CA PHE A 11 7.05 -9.84 24.94
C PHE A 11 7.00 -10.76 23.71
N LEU A 12 6.66 -12.04 23.90
CA LEU A 12 6.49 -12.98 22.79
C LEU A 12 5.40 -12.50 21.81
N ALA A 13 4.24 -12.08 22.32
CA ALA A 13 3.19 -11.55 21.46
C ALA A 13 3.64 -10.33 20.65
N PHE A 14 4.31 -9.38 21.31
CA PHE A 14 4.65 -8.10 20.71
C PHE A 14 5.80 -8.19 19.70
N PHE A 15 6.82 -9.01 20.01
CA PHE A 15 8.05 -9.09 19.20
C PHE A 15 8.08 -10.26 18.22
N LEU A 16 7.19 -11.25 18.36
CA LEU A 16 7.09 -12.39 17.44
C LEU A 16 5.74 -12.47 16.73
N VAL A 17 4.64 -12.47 17.48
CA VAL A 17 3.31 -12.70 16.92
C VAL A 17 2.85 -11.52 16.07
N LEU A 18 2.98 -10.28 16.56
CA LEU A 18 2.57 -9.09 15.79
C LEU A 18 3.38 -8.90 14.49
N PRO A 19 4.73 -9.02 14.47
CA PRO A 19 5.48 -8.99 13.22
C PRO A 19 5.07 -10.09 12.25
N LEU A 20 4.79 -11.30 12.73
CA LEU A 20 4.31 -12.39 11.88
C LEU A 20 2.96 -12.06 11.24
N ILE A 21 2.02 -11.51 12.01
CA ILE A 21 0.71 -11.08 11.48
C ILE A 21 0.86 -9.94 10.48
N SER A 22 1.73 -8.96 10.77
CA SER A 22 2.03 -7.87 9.83
C SER A 22 2.63 -8.41 8.53
N LEU A 23 3.54 -9.39 8.59
CA LEU A 23 4.10 -10.03 7.39
C LEU A 23 3.03 -10.74 6.57
N VAL A 24 2.12 -11.49 7.21
CA VAL A 24 0.99 -12.15 6.51
C VAL A 24 0.09 -11.12 5.85
N HIS A 25 -0.18 -10.01 6.54
CA HIS A 25 -0.97 -8.91 6.02
C HIS A 25 -0.31 -8.27 4.79
N GLU A 26 0.96 -7.87 4.88
CA GLU A 26 1.68 -7.30 3.73
C GLU A 26 1.80 -8.29 2.57
N ALA A 27 1.96 -9.59 2.86
CA ALA A 27 1.98 -10.63 1.82
C ALA A 27 0.67 -10.67 1.02
N GLY A 28 -0.47 -10.38 1.65
CA GLY A 28 -1.74 -10.25 0.96
C GLY A 28 -1.76 -9.08 -0.04
N HIS A 29 -1.27 -7.91 0.35
CA HIS A 29 -1.13 -6.78 -0.57
C HIS A 29 -0.20 -7.11 -1.74
N VAL A 30 0.97 -7.70 -1.45
CA VAL A 30 1.93 -8.12 -2.48
C VAL A 30 1.31 -9.10 -3.46
N PHE A 31 0.61 -10.11 -2.96
CA PHE A 31 -0.02 -11.12 -3.78
C PHE A 31 -0.99 -10.50 -4.79
N PHE A 32 -1.89 -9.63 -4.33
CA PHE A 32 -2.84 -8.98 -5.23
C PHE A 32 -2.18 -7.92 -6.13
N ALA A 33 -1.20 -7.17 -5.63
CA ALA A 33 -0.45 -6.22 -6.46
C ALA A 33 0.27 -6.94 -7.61
N TRP A 34 0.92 -8.08 -7.31
CA TRP A 34 1.54 -8.93 -8.31
C TRP A 34 0.53 -9.52 -9.30
N LEU A 35 -0.60 -10.03 -8.81
CA LEU A 35 -1.67 -10.58 -9.64
C LEU A 35 -2.25 -9.55 -10.62
N MET A 36 -2.29 -8.27 -10.22
CA MET A 36 -2.73 -7.15 -11.05
C MET A 36 -1.63 -6.58 -11.96
N GLY A 37 -0.42 -7.17 -11.91
CA GLY A 37 0.72 -6.82 -12.75
C GLY A 37 1.49 -5.58 -12.27
N GLY A 38 1.49 -5.31 -10.97
CA GLY A 38 2.32 -4.29 -10.35
C GLY A 38 3.81 -4.57 -10.54
N LYS A 39 4.59 -3.51 -10.72
CA LYS A 39 6.05 -3.53 -10.87
C LYS A 39 6.72 -2.98 -9.61
N ASN A 40 8.00 -3.30 -9.41
CA ASN A 40 8.83 -2.80 -8.31
C ASN A 40 8.16 -2.87 -6.92
N ILE A 41 7.44 -3.97 -6.67
CA ILE A 41 6.74 -4.19 -5.40
C ILE A 41 7.76 -4.22 -4.26
N ARG A 42 7.53 -3.40 -3.25
CA ARG A 42 8.36 -3.27 -2.05
C ARG A 42 7.50 -3.33 -0.81
N VAL A 43 7.92 -4.15 0.13
CA VAL A 43 7.33 -4.28 1.47
C VAL A 43 8.32 -3.72 2.46
N SER A 44 7.91 -2.72 3.22
CA SER A 44 8.65 -2.20 4.35
C SER A 44 7.98 -2.65 5.65
N VAL A 45 8.72 -3.32 6.51
CA VAL A 45 8.31 -3.71 7.86
C VAL A 45 8.98 -2.79 8.86
N GLY A 46 8.17 -2.00 9.53
CA GLY A 46 8.56 -0.98 10.49
C GLY A 46 8.71 0.42 9.92
N THR A 47 9.12 1.32 10.81
CA THR A 47 9.39 2.73 10.50
C THR A 47 10.80 3.13 10.95
N GLY A 48 11.27 4.30 10.51
CA GLY A 48 12.59 4.82 10.87
C GLY A 48 13.73 4.26 10.01
N LYS A 49 14.95 4.20 10.57
CA LYS A 49 16.17 3.85 9.81
C LYS A 49 16.10 2.41 9.27
N LEU A 50 16.53 2.24 8.03
CA LEU A 50 16.70 0.92 7.40
C LEU A 50 17.74 0.11 8.17
N LEU A 51 17.36 -1.07 8.67
CA LEU A 51 18.29 -2.00 9.30
C LEU A 51 18.96 -2.86 8.22
N PHE A 52 18.14 -3.49 7.37
CA PHE A 52 18.61 -4.26 6.23
C PHE A 52 17.52 -4.37 5.16
N ARG A 53 17.96 -4.71 3.95
CA ARG A 53 17.08 -4.95 2.81
C ARG A 53 17.41 -6.29 2.17
N LEU A 54 16.40 -7.12 1.97
CA LEU A 54 16.50 -8.42 1.30
C LEU A 54 15.49 -8.47 0.16
N GLY A 55 15.96 -8.17 -1.06
CA GLY A 55 15.11 -8.15 -2.26
C GLY A 55 13.99 -7.10 -2.16
N MET A 56 12.74 -7.59 -2.11
CA MET A 56 11.53 -6.77 -1.96
C MET A 56 11.20 -6.41 -0.51
N LEU A 57 11.83 -7.06 0.47
CA LEU A 57 11.59 -6.81 1.90
C LEU A 57 12.61 -5.80 2.46
N GLU A 58 12.11 -4.75 3.09
CA GLU A 58 12.88 -3.76 3.82
C GLU A 58 12.49 -3.82 5.31
N VAL A 59 13.45 -4.08 6.19
CA VAL A 59 13.18 -4.09 7.64
C VAL A 59 13.80 -2.86 8.27
N ARG A 60 13.00 -2.12 9.03
CA ARG A 60 13.37 -0.85 9.68
C ARG A 60 13.44 -0.99 11.19
N GLN A 61 14.04 0.01 11.85
CA GLN A 61 14.34 0.02 13.27
C GLN A 61 13.14 -0.34 14.17
N TYR A 62 11.96 0.20 13.84
CA TYR A 62 10.73 -0.06 14.58
C TYR A 62 9.83 -1.07 13.85
N TYR A 63 10.37 -2.27 13.54
CA TYR A 63 9.72 -3.33 12.76
C TYR A 63 8.35 -3.79 13.28
N PHE A 64 8.08 -3.61 14.57
CA PHE A 64 6.83 -4.02 15.22
C PHE A 64 5.70 -2.98 15.09
N TRP A 65 5.97 -1.81 14.52
CA TRP A 65 5.01 -0.69 14.54
C TRP A 65 4.03 -0.68 13.37
N TYR A 66 4.52 -0.85 12.14
CA TYR A 66 3.72 -0.66 10.92
C TYR A 66 4.32 -1.42 9.74
N GLY A 67 3.48 -1.96 8.86
CA GLY A 67 3.88 -2.52 7.56
C GLY A 67 3.42 -1.60 6.43
N PHE A 68 4.19 -1.53 5.35
CA PHE A 68 3.83 -0.72 4.19
C PHE A 68 4.22 -1.42 2.88
N CYS A 69 3.23 -1.68 2.04
CA CYS A 69 3.41 -2.15 0.68
C CYS A 69 3.33 -1.00 -0.33
N SER A 70 4.33 -0.88 -1.19
CA SER A 70 4.37 0.06 -2.31
C SER A 70 4.64 -0.66 -3.62
N PHE A 71 4.08 -0.15 -4.71
CA PHE A 71 4.25 -0.72 -6.05
C PHE A 71 4.13 0.37 -7.11
N ASP A 72 4.86 0.16 -8.20
CA ASP A 72 4.85 1.00 -9.37
C ASP A 72 3.94 0.38 -10.45
N ASN A 73 3.14 1.18 -11.12
CA ASN A 73 2.31 0.93 -12.29
C ASN A 73 1.54 -0.40 -12.28
N LEU A 74 0.21 -0.32 -12.19
CA LEU A 74 -0.64 -1.48 -12.40
C LEU A 74 -0.95 -1.71 -13.87
N LYS A 75 -0.72 -2.94 -14.35
CA LYS A 75 -1.22 -3.36 -15.66
C LYS A 75 -2.75 -3.36 -15.72
N ARG A 76 -3.40 -3.76 -14.62
CA ARG A 76 -4.86 -3.73 -14.45
C ARG A 76 -5.23 -2.72 -13.38
N ASN A 77 -5.24 -1.43 -13.72
CA ASN A 77 -5.56 -0.36 -12.76
C ASN A 77 -7.06 -0.06 -12.69
N GLU A 78 -7.87 -1.12 -12.62
CA GLU A 78 -9.30 -0.97 -12.42
C GLU A 78 -9.60 -0.71 -10.95
N ARG A 79 -10.71 -0.01 -10.68
CA ARG A 79 -11.18 0.22 -9.31
C ARG A 79 -11.29 -1.07 -8.50
N PHE A 80 -11.81 -2.14 -9.12
CA PHE A 80 -11.93 -3.45 -8.48
C PHE A 80 -10.56 -4.06 -8.16
N ALA A 81 -9.55 -3.88 -9.03
CA ALA A 81 -8.19 -4.34 -8.78
C ALA A 81 -7.59 -3.64 -7.55
N ASN A 82 -7.77 -2.32 -7.43
CA ASN A 82 -7.32 -1.57 -6.25
C ASN A 82 -8.04 -2.02 -4.98
N ILE A 83 -9.36 -2.24 -5.03
CA ILE A 83 -10.11 -2.77 -3.88
C ILE A 83 -9.57 -4.13 -3.45
N LEU A 84 -9.24 -5.02 -4.40
CA LEU A 84 -8.65 -6.33 -4.09
C LEU A 84 -7.26 -6.19 -3.44
N ILE A 85 -6.44 -5.26 -3.92
CA ILE A 85 -5.12 -5.00 -3.33
C ILE A 85 -5.26 -4.54 -1.89
N PHE A 86 -6.06 -3.51 -1.61
CA PHE A 86 -6.29 -3.03 -0.24
C PHE A 86 -7.02 -4.06 0.64
N SER A 87 -7.88 -4.90 0.06
CA SER A 87 -8.49 -6.02 0.79
C SER A 87 -7.50 -7.15 1.09
N GLY A 88 -6.38 -7.21 0.36
CA GLY A 88 -5.45 -8.33 0.35
C GLY A 88 -4.93 -8.71 1.72
N GLY A 89 -4.44 -7.74 2.49
CA GLY A 89 -3.89 -8.04 3.81
C GLY A 89 -4.92 -8.54 4.82
N THR A 90 -6.14 -8.02 4.75
CA THR A 90 -7.23 -8.48 5.63
C THR A 90 -7.71 -9.88 5.25
N LEU A 91 -7.81 -10.18 3.95
CA LEU A 91 -8.14 -11.50 3.44
C LEU A 91 -7.08 -12.54 3.84
N PHE A 92 -5.80 -12.22 3.71
CA PHE A 92 -4.72 -13.14 4.07
C PHE A 92 -4.71 -13.43 5.57
N ASN A 93 -4.81 -12.40 6.41
CA ASN A 93 -4.93 -12.60 7.87
C ASN A 93 -6.15 -13.45 8.22
N ALA A 94 -7.30 -13.22 7.58
CA ALA A 94 -8.53 -13.97 7.83
C ALA A 94 -8.36 -15.44 7.44
N ILE A 95 -7.84 -15.71 6.24
CA ILE A 95 -7.57 -17.06 5.74
C ILE A 95 -6.60 -17.78 6.66
N THR A 96 -5.50 -17.14 7.08
CA THR A 96 -4.52 -17.78 7.98
C THR A 96 -5.09 -18.03 9.37
N ALA A 97 -5.90 -17.11 9.92
CA ALA A 97 -6.55 -17.30 11.21
C ALA A 97 -7.53 -18.48 11.16
N LEU A 98 -8.37 -18.56 10.12
CA LEU A 98 -9.28 -19.69 9.89
C LEU A 98 -8.52 -21.00 9.69
N LEU A 99 -7.39 -20.97 8.98
CA LEU A 99 -6.55 -22.15 8.80
C LEU A 99 -5.95 -22.64 10.11
N VAL A 100 -5.50 -21.75 11.00
CA VAL A 100 -5.04 -22.13 12.35
C VAL A 100 -6.16 -22.77 13.16
N VAL A 101 -7.37 -22.19 13.15
CA VAL A 101 -8.55 -22.77 13.84
C VAL A 101 -8.86 -24.17 13.30
N TYR A 102 -8.89 -24.33 11.98
CA TYR A 102 -9.14 -25.61 11.33
C TYR A 102 -8.08 -26.67 11.69
N LEU A 103 -6.80 -26.30 11.76
CA LEU A 103 -5.72 -27.21 12.14
C LEU A 103 -5.82 -27.67 13.60
N ILE A 104 -6.31 -26.81 14.49
CA ILE A 104 -6.58 -27.16 15.89
C ILE A 104 -7.75 -28.13 15.98
N GLU A 105 -8.88 -27.83 15.31
CA GLU A 105 -10.07 -28.69 15.32
C GLU A 105 -9.79 -30.07 14.72
N SER A 106 -8.98 -30.13 13.67
CA SER A 106 -8.53 -31.40 13.06
C SER A 106 -7.44 -32.13 13.84
N LYS A 107 -7.07 -31.65 15.04
CA LYS A 107 -6.02 -32.22 15.92
C LYS A 107 -4.65 -32.33 15.25
N ARG A 108 -4.39 -31.54 14.22
CA ARG A 108 -3.08 -31.47 13.54
C ARG A 108 -2.15 -30.43 14.17
N LEU A 109 -2.71 -29.53 14.98
CA LEU A 109 -1.99 -28.50 15.71
C LEU A 109 -2.50 -28.47 17.15
N GLU A 110 -1.59 -28.48 18.13
CA GLU A 110 -2.00 -28.36 19.52
C GLU A 110 -2.40 -26.92 19.86
N PRO A 111 -3.53 -26.69 20.55
CA PRO A 111 -3.90 -25.36 21.00
C PRO A 111 -2.91 -24.91 22.07
N GLY A 112 -2.33 -23.73 21.86
CA GLY A 112 -1.34 -23.15 22.77
C GLY A 112 -1.37 -21.64 22.76
N LEU A 113 -0.55 -21.03 23.62
CA LEU A 113 -0.47 -19.58 23.75
C LEU A 113 -0.27 -18.87 22.40
N LEU A 114 0.62 -19.40 21.55
CA LEU A 114 0.91 -18.84 20.24
C LEU A 114 -0.29 -18.90 19.28
N THR A 115 -1.02 -20.01 19.24
CA THR A 115 -2.16 -20.15 18.33
C THR A 115 -3.32 -19.26 18.74
N TYR A 116 -3.56 -19.13 20.06
CA TYR A 116 -4.55 -18.20 20.60
C TYR A 116 -4.17 -16.75 20.33
N GLN A 117 -2.93 -16.35 20.64
CA GLN A 117 -2.44 -14.99 20.40
C GLN A 117 -2.48 -14.66 18.89
N PHE A 118 -2.01 -15.56 18.04
CA PHE A 118 -2.01 -15.36 16.59
C PHE A 118 -3.43 -15.13 16.06
N THR A 119 -4.38 -16.01 16.41
CA THR A 119 -5.77 -15.90 15.94
C THR A 119 -6.43 -14.62 16.46
N TYR A 120 -6.27 -14.31 17.76
CA TYR A 120 -6.86 -13.13 18.37
C TYR A 120 -6.29 -11.83 17.80
N PHE A 121 -4.96 -11.71 17.73
CA PHE A 121 -4.32 -10.53 17.17
C PHE A 121 -4.53 -10.41 15.65
N SER A 122 -4.72 -11.51 14.92
CA SER A 122 -5.09 -11.45 13.50
C SER A 122 -6.46 -10.81 13.30
N LEU A 123 -7.47 -11.21 14.09
CA LEU A 123 -8.80 -10.61 14.06
C LEU A 123 -8.77 -9.14 14.49
N TYR A 124 -8.00 -8.83 15.54
CA TYR A 124 -7.75 -7.44 15.96
C TYR A 124 -7.13 -6.62 14.83
N TYR A 125 -6.10 -7.14 14.16
CA TYR A 125 -5.44 -6.47 13.05
C TYR A 125 -6.39 -6.23 11.87
N ILE A 126 -7.21 -7.23 11.51
CA ILE A 126 -8.24 -7.11 10.47
C ILE A 126 -9.22 -5.98 10.80
N PHE A 127 -9.69 -5.90 12.05
CA PHE A 127 -10.61 -4.87 12.48
C PHE A 127 -10.02 -3.46 12.25
N PHE A 128 -8.78 -3.21 12.68
CA PHE A 128 -8.15 -1.90 12.51
C PHE A 128 -7.75 -1.59 11.08
N ALA A 129 -7.38 -2.60 10.29
CA ALA A 129 -7.14 -2.44 8.87
C ALA A 129 -8.42 -2.04 8.10
N LEU A 130 -9.57 -2.65 8.42
CA LEU A 130 -10.85 -2.35 7.78
C LEU A 130 -11.57 -1.12 8.35
N LEU A 131 -11.21 -0.66 9.55
CA LEU A 131 -11.79 0.54 10.16
C LEU A 131 -11.37 1.77 9.34
N PRO A 132 -12.28 2.48 8.65
CA PRO A 132 -11.91 3.55 7.72
C PRO A 132 -11.41 4.79 8.49
N MET A 133 -10.10 4.92 8.61
CA MET A 133 -9.43 5.95 9.41
C MET A 133 -8.27 6.59 8.63
N PRO A 134 -8.19 7.92 8.54
CA PRO A 134 -6.99 8.61 8.10
C PRO A 134 -5.92 8.59 9.21
N TYR A 135 -4.66 8.45 8.82
CA TYR A 135 -3.53 8.48 9.74
C TYR A 135 -2.86 9.86 9.77
N PRO A 136 -2.19 10.24 10.88
CA PRO A 136 -1.56 11.56 11.03
C PRO A 136 -0.43 11.84 10.03
N ASP A 137 0.21 10.78 9.52
CA ASP A 137 1.21 10.87 8.46
C ASP A 137 0.59 11.22 7.10
N GLY A 138 -0.74 11.34 7.01
CA GLY A 138 -1.51 11.57 5.79
C GLY A 138 -1.77 10.31 4.99
N ASN A 139 -1.43 9.13 5.50
CA ASN A 139 -1.83 7.84 4.92
C ASN A 139 -3.24 7.48 5.45
N ALA A 140 -3.75 6.31 5.11
CA ALA A 140 -5.01 5.83 5.65
C ALA A 140 -4.99 4.31 5.84
N SER A 141 -5.96 3.81 6.60
CA SER A 141 -6.21 2.37 6.68
C SER A 141 -6.72 1.80 5.35
N ASP A 142 -6.58 0.49 5.16
CA ASP A 142 -7.11 -0.21 3.98
C ASP A 142 -8.60 0.05 3.79
N GLY A 143 -9.37 -0.03 4.87
CA GLY A 143 -10.81 0.22 4.85
C GLY A 143 -11.16 1.62 4.38
N LYS A 144 -10.31 2.60 4.67
CA LYS A 144 -10.50 3.97 4.18
C LYS A 144 -10.26 4.06 2.67
N PHE A 145 -9.20 3.45 2.17
CA PHE A 145 -8.96 3.36 0.72
C PHE A 145 -10.07 2.61 0.00
N ILE A 146 -10.51 1.47 0.52
CA ILE A 146 -11.63 0.69 -0.03
C ILE A 146 -12.91 1.54 -0.06
N LEU A 147 -13.24 2.23 1.04
CA LEU A 147 -14.44 3.07 1.12
C LEU A 147 -14.38 4.25 0.14
N ASP A 148 -13.23 4.91 0.03
CA ASP A 148 -13.05 6.03 -0.88
C ASP A 148 -13.12 5.58 -2.34
N LEU A 149 -12.51 4.43 -2.67
CA LEU A 149 -12.68 3.79 -3.96
C LEU A 149 -14.15 3.50 -4.21
N ILE A 150 -14.90 2.88 -3.30
CA ILE A 150 -16.36 2.61 -3.40
C ILE A 150 -17.21 3.89 -3.51
N ARG A 151 -16.71 5.03 -3.04
CA ARG A 151 -17.37 6.34 -3.17
C ARG A 151 -16.92 7.16 -4.38
N HIS A 152 -16.13 6.58 -5.28
CA HIS A 152 -15.59 7.26 -6.47
C HIS A 152 -14.73 8.49 -6.11
N LYS A 153 -14.10 8.48 -4.95
CA LYS A 153 -13.14 9.51 -4.55
C LYS A 153 -11.76 9.16 -5.08
N THR A 154 -11.00 10.19 -5.44
CA THR A 154 -9.57 10.04 -5.69
C THR A 154 -8.86 9.62 -4.41
N ILE A 155 -7.75 8.92 -4.55
CA ILE A 155 -6.92 8.47 -3.42
C ILE A 155 -6.51 9.70 -2.60
N PRO A 156 -6.73 9.70 -1.27
CA PRO A 156 -6.40 10.85 -0.42
C PRO A 156 -4.92 11.25 -0.55
N GLY A 157 -4.67 12.52 -0.84
CA GLY A 157 -3.31 13.08 -0.92
C GLY A 157 -2.55 12.76 -2.21
N GLU A 158 -3.10 11.96 -3.13
CA GLU A 158 -2.47 11.69 -4.42
C GLU A 158 -2.62 12.88 -5.37
N ARG A 159 -1.49 13.38 -5.91
CA ARG A 159 -1.46 14.43 -6.93
C ARG A 159 -1.48 13.85 -8.34
N VAL A 160 -2.37 14.35 -9.20
CA VAL A 160 -2.44 13.93 -10.61
C VAL A 160 -1.90 15.04 -11.50
N TYR A 161 -0.90 14.71 -12.31
CA TYR A 161 -0.36 15.58 -13.35
C TYR A 161 -0.76 15.02 -14.71
N ARG A 162 -1.19 15.89 -15.62
CA ARG A 162 -1.58 15.51 -16.99
C ARG A 162 -0.67 16.19 -18.00
N LEU A 163 -0.03 15.40 -18.84
CA LEU A 163 0.72 15.90 -19.98
C LEU A 163 -0.17 15.81 -21.23
N SER A 164 -0.37 16.95 -21.89
CA SER A 164 -1.18 17.03 -23.11
C SER A 164 -0.51 17.93 -24.16
N TYR A 165 -0.70 17.61 -25.43
CA TYR A 165 -0.28 18.49 -26.52
C TYR A 165 -1.40 19.47 -26.83
N ASN A 166 -1.08 20.77 -26.86
CA ASN A 166 -2.02 21.82 -27.21
C ASN A 166 -1.86 22.16 -28.70
N GLU A 167 -2.81 21.73 -29.53
CA GLU A 167 -2.82 21.95 -30.98
C GLU A 167 -2.82 23.44 -31.36
N THR A 168 -3.55 24.28 -30.62
CA THR A 168 -3.65 25.71 -30.89
C THR A 168 -2.34 26.44 -30.65
N LYS A 169 -1.63 26.08 -29.57
CA LYS A 169 -0.35 26.69 -29.18
C LYS A 169 0.87 25.94 -29.70
N LYS A 170 0.67 24.81 -30.41
CA LYS A 170 1.70 23.89 -30.92
C LYS A 170 2.76 23.48 -29.89
N ARG A 171 2.37 23.30 -28.62
CA ARG A 171 3.29 23.02 -27.51
C ARG A 171 2.72 21.99 -26.54
N TRP A 172 3.61 21.29 -25.84
CA TRP A 172 3.26 20.39 -24.75
C TRP A 172 2.98 21.19 -23.47
N CYS A 173 1.84 20.94 -22.84
CA CYS A 173 1.43 21.56 -21.59
C CYS A 173 1.35 20.49 -20.48
N LEU A 174 2.03 20.77 -19.37
CA LEU A 174 1.86 20.03 -18.12
C LEU A 174 0.80 20.73 -17.28
N LEU A 175 -0.28 20.00 -16.98
CA LEU A 175 -1.41 20.44 -16.18
C LEU A 175 -1.35 19.81 -14.79
N ASP A 176 -1.75 20.55 -13.77
CA ASP A 176 -1.97 20.03 -12.42
C ASP A 176 -3.38 19.44 -12.22
N GLN A 177 -3.74 19.14 -10.97
CA GLN A 177 -5.05 18.55 -10.64
C GLN A 177 -6.24 19.45 -10.93
N GLU A 178 -6.03 20.77 -10.98
CA GLU A 178 -7.04 21.78 -11.25
C GLU A 178 -7.03 22.19 -12.74
N ASP A 179 -6.36 21.40 -13.57
CA ASP A 179 -6.12 21.67 -15.00
C ASP A 179 -5.41 23.01 -15.24
N LYS A 180 -4.61 23.47 -14.27
CA LYS A 180 -3.78 24.67 -14.40
C LYS A 180 -2.47 24.34 -15.09
N GLU A 181 -2.11 25.16 -16.10
CA GLU A 181 -0.86 25.04 -16.83
C GLU A 181 0.34 25.41 -15.92
N LEU A 182 1.18 24.43 -15.60
CA LEU A 182 2.40 24.62 -14.80
C LEU A 182 3.60 24.94 -15.69
N HIS A 183 3.76 24.17 -16.76
CA HIS A 183 4.88 24.28 -17.69
C HIS A 183 4.41 24.07 -19.12
N ALA A 184 5.00 24.83 -20.04
CA ALA A 184 4.79 24.68 -21.48
C ALA A 184 6.15 24.51 -22.17
N LEU A 185 6.28 23.46 -22.97
CA LEU A 185 7.53 23.05 -23.60
C LEU A 185 7.27 22.68 -25.06
N GLU A 186 8.22 22.98 -25.94
CA GLU A 186 8.07 22.73 -27.38
C GLU A 186 8.41 21.28 -27.74
N GLU A 187 9.42 20.70 -27.07
CA GLU A 187 9.86 19.32 -27.30
C GLU A 187 9.16 18.31 -26.39
N ALA A 188 8.67 17.22 -26.99
CA ALA A 188 8.00 16.13 -26.27
C ALA A 188 8.91 15.46 -25.22
N GLY A 189 10.19 15.25 -25.54
CA GLY A 189 11.15 14.58 -24.66
C GLY A 189 11.45 15.39 -23.39
N GLU A 190 11.67 16.69 -23.55
CA GLU A 190 11.88 17.60 -22.43
C GLU A 190 10.62 17.77 -21.59
N ALA A 191 9.45 17.90 -22.24
CA ALA A 191 8.16 17.96 -21.56
C ALA A 191 7.92 16.74 -20.68
N LEU A 192 8.24 15.56 -21.19
CA LEU A 192 8.08 14.32 -20.46
C LEU A 192 9.05 14.21 -19.28
N LYS A 193 10.31 14.57 -19.47
CA LYS A 193 11.32 14.54 -18.41
C LYS A 193 10.91 15.46 -17.26
N LYS A 194 10.51 16.69 -17.58
CA LYS A 194 10.10 17.70 -16.59
C LYS A 194 8.81 17.32 -15.87
N ALA A 195 7.86 16.72 -16.59
CA ALA A 195 6.64 16.17 -15.99
C ALA A 195 6.94 15.04 -15.00
N ARG A 196 7.87 14.13 -15.33
CA ARG A 196 8.31 13.06 -14.43
C ARG A 196 9.02 13.60 -13.20
N GLU A 197 9.90 14.59 -13.35
CA GLU A 197 10.59 15.24 -12.23
C GLU A 197 9.57 15.91 -11.27
N GLN A 198 8.62 16.68 -11.82
CA GLN A 198 7.59 17.35 -11.04
C GLN A 198 6.69 16.37 -10.28
N ALA A 199 6.26 15.30 -10.95
CA ALA A 199 5.47 14.24 -10.32
C ALA A 199 6.28 13.54 -9.22
N MET A 200 7.56 13.21 -9.48
CA MET A 200 8.44 12.56 -8.51
C MET A 200 8.68 13.40 -7.24
N LEU A 201 8.79 14.73 -7.37
CA LEU A 201 8.92 15.65 -6.23
C LEU A 201 7.64 15.77 -5.39
N SER A 202 6.50 15.40 -5.96
CA SER A 202 5.17 15.61 -5.40
C SER A 202 4.50 14.32 -4.91
N ARG A 203 5.29 13.31 -4.52
CA ARG A 203 4.80 12.00 -4.03
C ARG A 203 3.81 12.14 -2.85
N PRO A 204 2.74 11.32 -2.79
CA PRO A 204 2.30 10.38 -3.81
C PRO A 204 1.68 11.09 -5.02
N SER A 205 2.02 10.67 -6.23
CA SER A 205 1.51 11.31 -7.46
C SER A 205 1.38 10.34 -8.64
N ARG A 206 0.63 10.76 -9.67
CA ARG A 206 0.48 10.05 -10.94
C ARG A 206 0.67 10.99 -12.11
N LEU A 207 1.34 10.50 -13.14
CA LEU A 207 1.51 11.17 -14.43
C LEU A 207 0.66 10.47 -15.48
N LEU A 208 -0.30 11.20 -16.02
CA LEU A 208 -1.15 10.76 -17.13
C LEU A 208 -0.71 11.45 -18.42
N HIS A 209 -0.64 10.70 -19.50
CA HIS A 209 -0.30 11.20 -20.83
C HIS A 209 -1.53 11.11 -21.73
N HIS A 210 -1.99 12.24 -22.26
CA HIS A 210 -3.08 12.26 -23.22
C HIS A 210 -2.59 11.87 -24.61
N LYS A 211 -2.98 10.68 -25.09
CA LYS A 211 -2.71 10.19 -26.45
C LYS A 211 -4.00 10.27 -27.29
N PRO A 212 -3.92 10.18 -28.64
CA PRO A 212 -5.09 10.24 -29.52
C PRO A 212 -6.20 9.23 -29.17
N ASN A 213 -5.83 8.10 -28.56
CA ASN A 213 -6.74 7.02 -28.17
C ASN A 213 -7.19 7.09 -26.69
N GLY A 214 -6.94 8.20 -25.99
CA GLY A 214 -7.32 8.43 -24.58
C GLY A 214 -6.15 8.72 -23.64
N GLN A 215 -6.46 8.88 -22.35
CA GLN A 215 -5.46 9.07 -21.29
C GLN A 215 -4.80 7.73 -20.94
N VAL A 216 -3.47 7.68 -20.99
CA VAL A 216 -2.69 6.52 -20.55
C VAL A 216 -1.85 6.93 -19.34
N GLU A 217 -1.94 6.14 -18.27
CA GLU A 217 -1.05 6.31 -17.13
C GLU A 217 0.38 5.96 -17.52
N GLU A 218 1.29 6.92 -17.38
CA GLU A 218 2.68 6.73 -17.72
C GLU A 218 3.50 6.24 -16.53
N HIS A 219 3.25 6.85 -15.37
CA HIS A 219 3.94 6.47 -14.13
C HIS A 219 3.14 6.88 -12.90
N ASN A 220 3.04 6.00 -11.90
CA ASN A 220 2.73 6.39 -10.52
C ASN A 220 4.01 6.50 -9.70
N PHE A 221 4.06 7.49 -8.81
CA PHE A 221 5.13 7.66 -7.85
C PHE A 221 4.56 7.40 -6.46
N PRO A 222 4.71 6.17 -5.94
CA PRO A 222 4.15 5.82 -4.65
C PRO A 222 4.86 6.59 -3.53
N ARG A 223 4.17 6.65 -2.39
CA ARG A 223 4.72 7.23 -1.17
C ARG A 223 5.96 6.46 -0.72
N ILE A 224 6.93 7.19 -0.18
CA ILE A 224 8.12 6.59 0.41
C ILE A 224 7.86 6.45 1.92
N PRO A 225 8.09 5.27 2.52
CA PRO A 225 7.97 5.09 3.96
C PRO A 225 8.96 6.01 4.70
N GLN A 226 8.47 6.76 5.69
CA GLN A 226 9.27 7.68 6.51
C GLN A 226 10.11 6.95 7.57
#